data_AF-A0A350XN10-F1
#
_entry.id   AF-A0A350XN10-F1
#
_cell.length_a   1.000
_cell.length_b   1.000
_cell.length_c   1.000
_cell.angle_alpha   90.00
_cell.angle_beta   90.00
_cell.angle_gamma   90.00
#
_symmetry.space_group_name_H-M   'P 1'
#
loop_
_entity.id
_entity.type
_entity.pdbx_description
1 polymer ?
#
loop_
_entity_poly.entity_id
_entity_poly.type
_entity_poly.pdbx_seq_one_letter_code
_entity_poly.pdbx_strand_id
1 'polypeptide(L)'
;MHPMIEKAHAAISTPEVQEMMKKLSEYGLGVFMPHLHDPATGEYAPLPKGMVSVEKDLQVSFHPASSQEVAESRAVGWVWDEKTQTAMACTVCYEVSGRHGKSNH
;
A
#
# COMPACT_ATOMS: atom_id res chain seq x y z
N MET A 1 11.10 -4.12 16.28
CA MET A 1 10.91 -4.01 14.82
C MET A 1 11.25 -5.30 14.08
N HIS A 2 10.45 -5.68 13.07
CA HIS A 2 10.66 -6.92 12.30
C HIS A 2 11.82 -6.79 11.27
N PRO A 3 12.62 -7.84 10.98
CA PRO A 3 13.78 -7.74 10.08
C PRO A 3 13.49 -7.22 8.67
N MET A 4 12.32 -7.56 8.11
CA MET A 4 11.86 -7.01 6.82
C MET A 4 11.76 -5.48 6.83
N ILE A 5 11.25 -4.91 7.94
CA ILE A 5 11.07 -3.46 8.12
C ILE A 5 12.44 -2.79 8.24
N GLU A 6 13.34 -3.35 9.04
CA GLU A 6 14.71 -2.84 9.19
C GLU A 6 15.46 -2.82 7.85
N LYS A 7 15.34 -3.91 7.07
CA LYS A 7 15.92 -4.00 5.73
C LYS A 7 15.35 -2.93 4.80
N ALA A 8 14.03 -2.72 4.79
CA ALA A 8 13.38 -1.70 3.97
C ALA A 8 13.84 -0.28 4.36
N HIS A 9 13.91 0.01 5.67
CA HIS A 9 14.42 1.28 6.20
C HIS A 9 15.88 1.53 5.81
N ALA A 10 16.74 0.52 5.86
CA ALA A 10 18.12 0.66 5.41
C ALA A 10 18.21 0.86 3.89
N ALA A 11 17.43 0.09 3.13
CA ALA A 11 17.46 0.08 1.67
C ALA A 11 16.99 1.39 1.05
N ILE A 12 16.02 2.09 1.66
CA ILE A 12 15.47 3.35 1.14
C ILE A 12 16.55 4.41 0.89
N SER A 13 17.64 4.38 1.65
CA SER A 13 18.75 5.34 1.56
C SER A 13 19.85 4.92 0.58
N THR A 14 19.77 3.74 -0.01
CA THR A 14 20.80 3.26 -0.95
C THR A 14 20.69 3.96 -2.30
N PRO A 15 21.81 4.28 -2.98
CA PRO A 15 21.77 4.97 -4.27
C PRO A 15 20.92 4.26 -5.32
N GLU A 16 21.04 2.93 -5.41
CA GLU A 16 20.29 2.10 -6.36
C GLU A 16 18.76 2.23 -6.15
N VAL A 17 18.29 2.14 -4.90
CA VAL A 17 16.86 2.28 -4.57
C VAL A 17 16.37 3.70 -4.83
N GLN A 18 17.18 4.72 -4.52
CA GLN A 18 16.86 6.12 -4.82
C GLN A 18 16.74 6.37 -6.33
N GLU A 19 17.62 5.79 -7.15
CA GLU A 19 17.53 5.87 -8.61
C GLU A 19 16.26 5.19 -9.15
N MET A 20 15.88 4.03 -8.60
CA MET A 20 14.62 3.37 -8.96
C MET A 20 13.41 4.23 -8.59
N MET A 21 13.40 4.83 -7.39
CA MET A 21 12.31 5.73 -6.97
C MET A 21 12.20 6.96 -7.87
N LYS A 22 13.33 7.55 -8.27
CA LYS A 22 13.34 8.67 -9.24
C LYS A 22 12.70 8.26 -10.57
N LYS A 23 13.08 7.11 -11.11
CA LYS A 23 12.48 6.59 -12.36
C LYS A 23 10.98 6.35 -12.22
N LEU A 24 10.52 5.78 -11.12
CA LEU A 24 9.08 5.60 -10.86
C LEU A 24 8.34 6.95 -10.79
N SER A 25 8.96 7.97 -10.19
CA SER A 25 8.36 9.30 -10.05
C SER A 25 8.11 10.00 -11.39
N GLU A 26 8.87 9.68 -12.43
CA GLU A 26 8.65 10.18 -13.80
C GLU A 26 7.28 9.75 -14.36
N TYR A 27 6.72 8.66 -13.83
CA TYR A 27 5.40 8.12 -14.19
C TYR A 27 4.33 8.42 -13.13
N GLY A 28 4.62 9.27 -12.14
CA GLY A 28 3.74 9.53 -11.00
C GLY A 28 3.58 8.35 -10.05
N LEU A 29 4.52 7.39 -10.08
CA LEU A 29 4.53 6.21 -9.21
C LEU A 29 5.53 6.39 -8.07
N GLY A 30 5.33 5.63 -6.99
CA GLY A 30 6.22 5.59 -5.83
C GLY A 30 6.32 4.19 -5.23
N VAL A 31 7.09 4.09 -4.16
CA VAL A 31 7.17 2.89 -3.32
C VAL A 31 6.69 3.24 -1.93
N PHE A 32 6.06 2.27 -1.27
CA PHE A 32 5.70 2.35 0.14
C PHE A 32 6.08 1.02 0.79
N MET A 33 6.24 1.02 2.11
CA MET A 33 6.57 -0.18 2.86
C MET A 33 5.28 -0.78 3.46
N PRO A 34 4.77 -1.92 2.96
CA PRO A 34 3.56 -2.54 3.50
C PRO A 34 3.79 -3.05 4.93
N HIS A 35 3.03 -2.54 5.88
CA HIS A 35 3.13 -2.91 7.30
C HIS A 35 1.78 -2.79 8.02
N LEU A 36 1.72 -3.38 9.21
CA LEU A 36 0.73 -3.12 10.25
C LEU A 36 1.45 -2.78 11.56
N HIS A 37 0.69 -2.34 12.57
CA HIS A 37 1.19 -2.17 13.92
C HIS A 37 0.88 -3.40 14.76
N ASP A 38 1.91 -3.97 15.38
CA ASP A 38 1.77 -5.08 16.31
C ASP A 38 0.89 -4.64 17.50
N PRO A 39 -0.22 -5.32 17.81
CA PRO A 39 -1.15 -4.87 18.85
C PRO A 39 -0.57 -4.89 20.27
N ALA A 40 0.45 -5.71 20.53
CA ALA A 40 1.04 -5.85 21.85
C ALA A 40 2.15 -4.82 22.11
N THR A 41 2.89 -4.45 21.06
CA THR A 41 4.10 -3.62 21.16
C THR A 41 3.96 -2.25 20.49
N GLY A 42 3.01 -2.08 19.57
CA GLY A 42 2.83 -0.89 18.75
C GLY A 42 3.85 -0.75 17.62
N GLU A 43 4.84 -1.64 17.56
CA GLU A 43 5.92 -1.65 16.58
C GLU A 43 5.42 -2.04 15.18
N TYR A 44 6.18 -1.68 14.14
CA TYR A 44 5.88 -2.15 12.80
C TYR A 44 6.11 -3.66 12.66
N ALA A 45 5.09 -4.32 12.12
CA ALA A 45 5.10 -5.71 11.71
C ALA A 45 4.75 -5.83 10.21
N PRO A 46 5.19 -6.89 9.54
CA PRO A 46 4.85 -7.13 8.13
C PRO A 46 3.34 -7.23 7.95
N LEU A 47 2.85 -6.73 6.82
CA LEU A 47 1.51 -7.07 6.37
C LEU A 47 1.44 -8.58 6.07
N PRO A 48 0.50 -9.35 6.68
CA PRO A 48 0.39 -10.78 6.44
C PRO A 48 0.15 -11.11 4.97
N LYS A 49 0.63 -12.27 4.54
CA LYS A 49 0.40 -12.74 3.17
C LYS A 49 -1.09 -12.87 2.89
N GLY A 50 -1.53 -12.39 1.74
CA GLY A 50 -2.93 -12.42 1.34
C GLY A 50 -3.79 -11.36 2.01
N MET A 51 -3.20 -10.41 2.74
CA MET A 51 -3.90 -9.21 3.23
C MET A 51 -3.56 -8.00 2.37
N VAL A 52 -4.56 -7.15 2.15
CA VAL A 52 -4.54 -5.94 1.33
C VAL A 52 -4.97 -4.78 2.21
N SER A 53 -4.27 -3.64 2.15
CA SER A 53 -4.81 -2.42 2.77
C SER A 53 -5.77 -1.73 1.80
N VAL A 54 -6.91 -1.33 2.33
CA VAL A 54 -8.02 -0.71 1.62
C VAL A 54 -8.20 0.68 2.19
N GLU A 55 -8.06 1.69 1.34
CA GLU A 55 -8.37 3.07 1.66
C GLU A 55 -9.77 3.41 1.16
N LYS A 56 -10.64 3.75 2.11
CA LYS A 56 -12.01 4.16 1.86
C LYS A 56 -12.39 5.25 2.84
N ASP A 57 -12.96 6.35 2.33
CA ASP A 57 -13.40 7.49 3.14
C ASP A 57 -12.29 8.02 4.06
N LEU A 58 -11.04 8.09 3.53
CA LEU A 58 -9.83 8.51 4.26
C LEU A 58 -9.44 7.59 5.43
N GLN A 59 -9.98 6.37 5.49
CA GLN A 59 -9.63 5.36 6.49
C GLN A 59 -8.96 4.17 5.82
N VAL A 60 -7.87 3.71 6.42
CA VAL A 60 -7.18 2.48 6.00
C VAL A 60 -7.70 1.32 6.83
N SER A 61 -8.12 0.26 6.14
CA SER A 61 -8.52 -1.03 6.71
C SER A 61 -7.76 -2.17 6.04
N PHE A 62 -7.81 -3.37 6.58
CA PHE A 62 -7.08 -4.53 6.05
C PHE A 62 -8.03 -5.69 5.75
N HIS A 63 -7.98 -6.19 4.52
CA HIS A 63 -8.90 -7.20 4.01
C HIS A 63 -8.18 -8.36 3.36
N PRO A 64 -8.76 -9.57 3.34
CA PRO A 64 -8.26 -10.66 2.51
C PRO A 64 -8.25 -10.25 1.03
N ALA A 65 -7.19 -10.61 0.32
CA ALA A 65 -7.04 -10.35 -1.11
C ALA A 65 -8.15 -11.00 -1.96
N SER A 66 -8.81 -12.04 -1.44
CA SER A 66 -9.95 -12.73 -2.06
C SER A 66 -11.31 -12.11 -1.75
N SER A 67 -11.37 -11.00 -0.98
CA SER A 67 -12.63 -10.34 -0.66
C SER A 67 -13.22 -9.62 -1.87
N GLN A 68 -14.55 -9.54 -1.93
CA GLN A 68 -15.26 -8.79 -2.97
C GLN A 68 -14.88 -7.30 -2.92
N GLU A 69 -14.67 -6.75 -1.72
CA GLU A 69 -14.23 -5.37 -1.53
C GLU A 69 -12.87 -5.09 -2.22
N VAL A 70 -11.94 -6.03 -2.19
CA VAL A 70 -10.68 -5.88 -2.93
C VAL A 70 -10.91 -6.03 -4.44
N ALA A 71 -11.78 -6.95 -4.87
CA ALA A 71 -12.06 -7.18 -6.29
C ALA A 71 -12.75 -5.99 -7.01
N GLU A 72 -13.56 -5.21 -6.29
CA GLU A 72 -14.31 -4.06 -6.84
C GLU A 72 -13.52 -2.74 -6.79
N SER A 73 -12.33 -2.76 -6.18
CA SER A 73 -11.53 -1.58 -5.91
C SER A 73 -10.41 -1.35 -6.93
N ARG A 74 -9.80 -0.17 -6.92
CA ARG A 74 -8.67 0.17 -7.81
C ARG A 74 -7.35 0.02 -7.07
N ALA A 75 -6.49 -0.87 -7.55
CA ALA A 75 -5.15 -1.03 -7.01
C ALA A 75 -4.28 0.22 -7.24
N VAL A 76 -3.63 0.69 -6.16
CA VAL A 76 -2.68 1.82 -6.20
C VAL A 76 -1.31 1.46 -5.59
N GLY A 77 -1.07 0.19 -5.30
CA GLY A 77 0.23 -0.34 -4.86
C GLY A 77 0.40 -1.79 -5.28
N TRP A 78 1.64 -2.26 -5.45
CA TRP A 78 1.94 -3.63 -5.89
C TRP A 78 3.13 -4.19 -5.11
N VAL A 79 3.12 -5.50 -4.83
CA VAL A 79 4.22 -6.19 -4.15
C VAL A 79 4.60 -7.44 -4.93
N TRP A 80 5.89 -7.60 -5.20
CA TRP A 80 6.42 -8.81 -5.81
C TRP A 80 6.60 -9.90 -4.76
N ASP A 81 6.07 -11.11 -5.00
CA ASP A 81 6.14 -12.25 -4.06
C ASP A 81 7.06 -13.39 -4.53
N GLU A 82 8.03 -13.05 -5.38
CA GLU A 82 9.04 -13.94 -5.99
C GLU A 82 8.52 -14.93 -7.03
N LYS A 83 7.21 -15.22 -7.07
CA LYS A 83 6.62 -16.18 -8.02
C LYS A 83 5.72 -15.52 -9.04
N THR A 84 5.04 -14.45 -8.66
CA THR A 84 4.19 -13.67 -9.55
C THR A 84 4.37 -12.19 -9.28
N GLN A 85 4.11 -11.36 -10.29
CA GLN A 85 3.75 -9.96 -10.07
C GLN A 85 2.35 -9.96 -9.44
N THR A 86 2.25 -10.48 -8.22
CA THR A 86 0.97 -10.48 -7.55
C THR A 86 0.68 -9.01 -7.30
N ALA A 87 -0.37 -8.49 -7.94
CA ALA A 87 -1.07 -7.33 -7.42
C ALA A 87 -1.71 -7.75 -6.09
N MET A 88 -0.91 -8.04 -5.07
CA MET A 88 -1.34 -7.79 -3.71
C MET A 88 -1.39 -6.28 -3.66
N ALA A 89 -2.55 -5.76 -4.06
CA ALA A 89 -2.84 -4.36 -4.02
C ALA A 89 -2.64 -3.95 -2.56
N CYS A 90 -1.53 -3.35 -2.21
CA CYS A 90 -1.31 -3.02 -0.80
C CYS A 90 -2.07 -1.78 -0.39
N THR A 91 -2.59 -1.06 -1.37
CA THR A 91 -3.52 0.03 -1.21
C THR A 91 -4.52 -0.11 -2.34
N VAL A 92 -5.79 -0.11 -2.02
CA VAL A 92 -6.85 0.09 -2.99
C VAL A 92 -7.63 1.34 -2.62
N CYS A 93 -8.00 2.15 -3.61
CA CYS A 93 -8.80 3.35 -3.40
C CYS A 93 -10.21 3.15 -3.92
N TYR A 94 -11.19 3.63 -3.15
CA TYR A 94 -12.57 3.79 -3.61
C TYR A 94 -12.78 5.13 -4.28
N GLU A 95 -13.59 5.16 -5.35
CA GLU A 95 -14.12 6.43 -5.83
C GLU A 95 -15.10 6.98 -4.79
N VAL A 96 -14.75 8.11 -4.17
CA VAL A 96 -15.75 8.90 -3.46
C VAL A 96 -16.70 9.42 -4.54
N SER A 97 -17.94 8.93 -4.56
CA SER A 97 -19.01 9.48 -5.40
C SER A 97 -19.48 10.82 -4.82
N GLY A 98 -18.55 11.77 -4.75
CA GLY A 98 -18.70 13.09 -4.17
C GLY A 98 -17.84 14.05 -4.96
N ARG A 99 -18.22 14.30 -6.24
CA ARG A 99 -17.97 15.63 -6.79
C ARG A 99 -18.45 16.61 -5.73
N HIS A 100 -17.59 17.56 -5.38
CA HIS A 100 -17.98 18.77 -4.69
C HIS A 100 -19.30 19.25 -5.31
N GLY A 101 -20.42 18.97 -4.63
CA GLY A 101 -21.67 19.62 -4.95
C GLY A 101 -21.38 21.08 -4.75
N LYS A 102 -21.40 21.85 -5.84
CA LYS A 102 -21.47 23.30 -5.74
C LYS A 102 -22.63 23.59 -4.79
N SER A 103 -22.33 24.15 -3.61
CA SER A 103 -23.38 24.70 -2.77
C SER A 103 -23.95 25.89 -3.53
N ASN A 104 -25.09 25.70 -4.18
CA ASN A 104 -25.95 26.80 -4.55
C ASN A 104 -26.88 27.06 -3.36
N HIS A 105 -26.88 28.34 -2.96
CA HIS A 105 -27.68 29.02 -1.94
C HIS A 105 -27.08 29.08 -0.54
#